data_AF-A0A7S1WZW0-F1
#
_entry.id   AF-A0A7S1WZW0-F1
#
_cell.length_a   1.000
_cell.length_b   1.000
_cell.length_c   1.000
_cell.angle_alpha   90.00
_cell.angle_beta   90.00
_cell.angle_gamma   90.00
#
_symmetry.space_group_name_H-M   'P 1'
#
loop_
_entity.id
_entity.type
_entity.pdbx_description
1 polymer ?
#
loop_
_entity_poly.entity_id
_entity_poly.type
_entity_poly.pdbx_seq_one_letter_code
_entity_poly.pdbx_strand_id
1 'polypeptide(L)'
;ATDVAGRGIDVQDVALVVNYDMPNTIEAYTHRIGRTGRAGKKGIAVSLVTGADTEIYFDLKKLLTDSQQAVPPELARHEASKIDPKSQAGKQKRSDTVYASK
;
A
#
# COMPACT_ATOMS: atom_id res chain seq x y z
N ALA A 1 4.38 3.18 16.51
CA ALA A 1 5.76 3.70 16.64
C ALA A 1 6.03 4.59 15.44
N THR A 2 6.48 5.83 15.65
CA THR A 2 7.02 6.64 14.56
C THR A 2 8.35 6.04 14.11
N ASP A 3 8.71 6.21 12.83
CA ASP A 3 9.85 5.51 12.19
C ASP A 3 11.22 5.73 12.89
N VAL A 4 11.29 6.62 13.88
CA VAL A 4 12.46 6.90 14.73
C VAL A 4 12.56 5.96 15.94
N ALA A 5 11.44 5.55 16.56
CA ALA A 5 11.46 4.74 17.78
C ALA A 5 11.67 3.22 17.53
N GLY A 6 11.69 2.78 16.27
CA GLY A 6 11.87 1.38 15.88
C GLY A 6 13.28 1.00 15.40
N ARG A 7 14.20 1.96 15.26
CA ARG A 7 15.58 1.65 14.83
C ARG A 7 16.34 0.99 15.99
N GLY A 8 16.47 -0.33 15.93
CA GLY A 8 17.21 -1.15 16.89
C GLY A 8 16.33 -2.01 17.82
N ILE A 9 15.00 -1.95 17.71
CA ILE A 9 14.09 -2.80 18.48
C ILE A 9 13.28 -3.65 17.48
N ASP A 10 13.64 -4.92 17.37
CA ASP A 10 12.90 -5.88 16.56
C ASP A 10 11.68 -6.40 17.33
N VAL A 11 10.54 -5.75 17.13
CA VAL A 11 9.28 -6.16 17.75
C VAL A 11 8.58 -7.16 16.83
N GLN A 12 8.60 -8.43 17.20
CA GLN A 12 7.90 -9.51 16.51
C GLN A 12 6.72 -10.04 17.34
N ASP A 13 5.82 -10.79 16.69
CA ASP A 13 4.71 -11.52 17.32
C ASP A 13 3.75 -10.66 18.15
N VAL A 14 3.44 -9.45 17.69
CA VAL A 14 2.45 -8.60 18.34
C VAL A 14 1.02 -9.09 18.06
N ALA A 15 0.09 -8.86 18.99
CA ALA A 15 -1.32 -9.22 18.80
C ALA A 15 -2.06 -8.27 17.84
N LEU A 16 -1.68 -6.99 17.84
CA LEU A 16 -2.32 -5.93 17.06
C LEU A 16 -1.25 -5.00 16.47
N VAL A 17 -1.38 -4.72 15.18
CA VAL A 17 -0.65 -3.64 14.50
C VAL A 17 -1.64 -2.53 14.17
N VAL A 18 -1.31 -1.29 14.54
CA VAL A 18 -2.09 -0.11 14.15
C VAL A 18 -1.20 0.81 13.30
N ASN A 19 -1.54 0.96 12.02
CA ASN A 19 -0.98 2.00 11.16
C ASN A 19 -1.77 3.28 11.42
N TYR A 20 -1.24 4.13 12.32
CA TYR A 20 -1.82 5.44 12.57
C TYR A 20 -1.68 6.36 11.35
N ASP A 21 -0.49 6.38 10.77
CA ASP A 21 -0.24 6.98 9.45
C ASP A 21 0.00 5.87 8.43
N MET A 22 -0.62 6.00 7.25
CA MET A 22 -0.43 5.03 6.18
C MET A 22 1.02 5.03 5.68
N PRO A 23 1.61 3.85 5.45
CA PRO A 23 2.85 3.74 4.72
C PRO A 23 2.68 4.22 3.28
N ASN A 24 3.71 4.88 2.75
CA ASN A 24 3.71 5.37 1.36
C ASN A 24 3.85 4.25 0.32
N THR A 25 4.28 3.05 0.72
CA THR A 25 4.46 1.91 -0.19
C THR A 25 3.83 0.64 0.35
N ILE A 26 3.39 -0.23 -0.56
CA ILE A 26 2.75 -1.49 -0.21
C ILE A 26 3.73 -2.48 0.45
N GLU A 27 5.01 -2.41 0.10
CA GLU A 27 6.06 -3.21 0.73
C GLU A 27 6.23 -2.82 2.19
N ALA A 28 6.27 -1.51 2.48
CA ALA A 28 6.35 -1.01 3.85
C ALA A 28 5.11 -1.38 4.68
N TYR A 29 3.92 -1.28 4.08
CA TYR A 29 2.67 -1.76 4.68
C TYR A 29 2.74 -3.24 5.02
N THR A 30 3.14 -4.08 4.08
CA THR A 30 3.25 -5.53 4.26
C THR A 30 4.24 -5.88 5.37
N HIS A 31 5.40 -5.19 5.43
CA HIS A 31 6.37 -5.37 6.50
C HIS A 31 5.85 -4.96 7.88
N ARG A 32 5.04 -3.89 7.97
CA ARG A 32 4.43 -3.45 9.23
C ARG A 32 3.39 -4.45 9.72
N ILE A 33 2.46 -4.88 8.87
CA ILE A 33 1.42 -5.85 9.29
C ILE A 33 2.00 -7.25 9.52
N GLY A 34 3.13 -7.59 8.87
CA GLY A 34 3.85 -8.85 9.07
C GLY A 34 4.49 -9.02 10.45
N ARG A 35 4.30 -8.06 11.38
CA ARG A 35 4.66 -8.17 12.80
C ARG A 35 3.63 -8.92 13.63
N THR A 36 2.43 -9.15 13.08
CA THR A 36 1.37 -9.96 13.71
C THR A 36 1.09 -11.23 12.90
N GLY A 37 0.29 -12.15 13.45
CA GLY A 37 -0.29 -13.26 12.68
C GLY A 37 0.66 -14.40 12.29
N ARG A 38 1.77 -14.59 13.01
CA ARG A 38 2.77 -15.65 12.74
C ARG A 38 2.43 -16.98 13.44
N ALA A 39 3.01 -18.07 12.94
CA ALA A 39 2.91 -19.42 13.53
C ALA A 39 1.47 -19.89 13.81
N GLY A 40 0.54 -19.59 12.89
CA GLY A 40 -0.87 -19.99 13.00
C GLY A 40 -1.71 -19.17 13.98
N LYS A 41 -1.11 -18.17 14.66
CA LYS A 41 -1.86 -17.24 15.51
C LYS A 41 -2.63 -16.26 14.64
N LYS A 42 -3.84 -15.89 15.07
CA LYS A 42 -4.57 -14.77 14.46
C LYS A 42 -3.91 -13.46 14.88
N GLY A 43 -3.63 -12.62 13.89
CA GLY A 43 -3.14 -11.26 14.08
C GLY A 43 -4.14 -10.25 13.55
N ILE A 44 -4.22 -9.08 14.18
CA ILE A 44 -5.08 -7.99 13.70
C ILE A 44 -4.21 -6.84 13.22
N ALA A 45 -4.52 -6.31 12.04
CA ALA A 45 -3.93 -5.08 11.53
C ALA A 45 -5.05 -4.08 11.23
N VAL A 46 -4.96 -2.90 11.83
CA VAL A 46 -5.89 -1.78 11.60
C VAL A 46 -5.10 -0.63 11.01
N SER A 47 -5.66 0.02 10.00
CA SER A 47 -4.99 1.14 9.34
C SER A 47 -5.95 2.30 9.19
N LEU A 48 -5.51 3.49 9.58
CA LEU A 48 -6.24 4.73 9.39
C LEU A 48 -5.84 5.31 8.05
N VAL A 49 -6.81 5.55 7.17
CA VAL A 49 -6.57 5.99 5.79
C VAL A 49 -7.24 7.33 5.57
N THR A 50 -6.55 8.24 4.89
CA THR A 50 -7.02 9.57 4.54
C THR A 50 -6.95 9.81 3.04
N GLY A 51 -7.60 10.88 2.55
CA GLY A 51 -7.53 11.27 1.14
C GLY A 51 -6.12 11.67 0.65
N ALA A 52 -5.13 11.81 1.53
CA ALA A 52 -3.74 12.03 1.13
C ALA A 52 -3.03 10.72 0.72
N ASP A 53 -3.56 9.56 1.11
CA ASP A 53 -2.90 8.26 0.96
C ASP A 53 -3.24 7.58 -0.38
N THR A 54 -3.77 8.32 -1.35
CA THR A 54 -4.32 7.75 -2.60
C THR A 54 -3.32 6.95 -3.42
N GLU A 55 -2.02 7.20 -3.26
CA GLU A 55 -0.95 6.52 -4.01
C GLU A 55 -0.90 5.01 -3.72
N ILE A 56 -1.25 4.58 -2.50
CA ILE A 56 -1.24 3.16 -2.13
C ILE A 56 -2.57 2.44 -2.42
N TYR A 57 -3.64 3.17 -2.77
CA TYR A 57 -5.01 2.62 -2.79
C TYR A 57 -5.17 1.45 -3.76
N PHE A 58 -4.56 1.54 -4.95
CA PHE A 58 -4.61 0.48 -5.93
C PHE A 58 -3.97 -0.81 -5.40
N ASP A 59 -2.73 -0.71 -4.92
CA ASP A 59 -1.97 -1.84 -4.40
C ASP A 59 -2.60 -2.40 -3.12
N LEU A 60 -3.13 -1.54 -2.25
CA LEU A 60 -3.83 -1.94 -1.03
C LEU A 60 -5.10 -2.74 -1.35
N LYS A 61 -5.93 -2.25 -2.27
CA LYS A 61 -7.15 -2.96 -2.72
C LYS A 61 -6.80 -4.32 -3.31
N LYS A 62 -5.76 -4.37 -4.15
CA LYS A 62 -5.28 -5.62 -4.75
C LYS A 62 -4.82 -6.60 -3.67
N LEU A 63 -3.97 -6.16 -2.74
CA LEU A 63 -3.48 -6.97 -1.63
C LEU A 63 -4.62 -7.56 -0.79
N LEU A 64 -5.62 -6.75 -0.42
CA LEU A 64 -6.78 -7.22 0.34
C LEU A 64 -7.59 -8.27 -0.43
N THR A 65 -7.77 -8.07 -1.74
CA THR A 65 -8.49 -9.01 -2.61
C THR A 65 -7.74 -10.33 -2.73
N ASP A 66 -6.43 -10.28 -3.02
CA ASP A 66 -5.56 -11.46 -3.15
C ASP A 66 -5.47 -12.25 -1.84
N SER A 67 -5.57 -11.54 -0.70
CA SER A 67 -5.56 -12.13 0.65
C SER A 67 -6.95 -12.57 1.14
N GLN A 68 -7.97 -12.54 0.27
CA GLN A 68 -9.37 -12.86 0.59
C GLN A 68 -9.93 -12.07 1.79
N GLN A 69 -9.43 -10.86 2.00
CA GLN A 69 -9.93 -9.95 3.02
C GLN A 69 -11.10 -9.12 2.48
N ALA A 70 -11.98 -8.68 3.38
CA ALA A 70 -13.03 -7.75 3.02
C ALA A 70 -12.39 -6.42 2.58
N VAL A 71 -12.69 -5.99 1.35
CA VAL A 71 -12.28 -4.68 0.84
C VAL A 71 -13.34 -3.66 1.28
N PRO A 72 -12.98 -2.61 2.04
CA PRO A 72 -13.91 -1.56 2.42
C PRO A 72 -14.59 -0.94 1.18
N PRO A 73 -15.92 -0.74 1.17
CA PRO A 73 -16.63 -0.17 0.01
C PRO A 73 -16.08 1.19 -0.44
N GLU A 74 -15.61 2.00 0.51
CA GLU A 74 -15.01 3.32 0.30
C GLU A 74 -13.73 3.19 -0.54
N LEU A 75 -12.86 2.26 -0.17
CA LEU A 75 -11.63 1.96 -0.92
C LEU A 75 -11.98 1.36 -2.29
N ALA A 76 -12.92 0.40 -2.34
CA ALA A 76 -13.28 -0.30 -3.58
C ALA A 76 -13.82 0.62 -4.67
N ARG A 77 -14.58 1.66 -4.28
CA ARG A 77 -15.23 2.62 -5.19
C ARG A 77 -14.32 3.79 -5.58
N HIS A 78 -13.29 4.08 -4.79
CA HIS A 78 -12.40 5.22 -5.01
C HIS A 78 -11.66 5.13 -6.35
N GLU A 79 -11.56 6.23 -7.09
CA GLU A 79 -10.94 6.28 -8.42
C GLU A 79 -9.47 5.84 -8.41
N ALA A 80 -8.69 6.30 -7.43
CA ALA A 80 -7.29 5.91 -7.26
C ALA A 80 -7.08 4.39 -7.02
N SER A 81 -8.13 3.64 -6.66
CA SER A 81 -8.05 2.17 -6.48
C SER A 81 -8.26 1.37 -7.76
N LYS A 82 -8.66 2.03 -8.87
CA LYS A 82 -9.05 1.35 -10.11
C LYS A 82 -7.92 1.30 -11.14
N ILE A 83 -6.99 2.24 -11.08
CA ILE A 83 -5.94 2.42 -12.07
C ILE A 83 -4.60 2.04 -11.45
N ASP A 84 -3.85 1.17 -12.13
CA ASP A 84 -2.47 0.86 -11.75
C ASP A 84 -1.57 2.08 -12.05
N PRO A 85 -0.97 2.73 -11.03
CA PRO A 85 -0.12 3.90 -11.24
C PRO A 85 1.10 3.59 -12.13
N LYS A 86 1.60 2.34 -12.13
CA LYS A 86 2.73 1.92 -12.98
C LYS A 86 2.32 1.82 -14.46
N SER A 87 1.05 1.59 -14.76
CA SER A 87 0.53 1.54 -16.13
C SER A 87 0.48 2.92 -16.80
N GLN A 88 0.35 4.00 -16.03
CA GLN A 88 0.33 5.38 -16.56
C GLN A 88 1.73 5.90 -16.87
N ALA A 89 2.73 5.57 -16.06
CA ALA A 89 4.13 5.99 -16.28
C ALA A 89 4.71 5.49 -17.62
N GLY A 90 4.21 4.38 -18.16
CA GLY A 90 4.67 3.80 -19.42
C GLY A 90 4.16 4.50 -20.69
N LYS A 91 3.10 5.32 -20.62
CA LYS A 91 2.48 5.94 -21.80
C LYS A 91 3.05 7.30 -22.18
N GLN A 92 3.81 7.98 -21.31
CA GLN A 92 4.31 9.34 -21.55
C GLN A 92 5.59 9.42 -22.43
N LYS A 93 6.22 8.30 -22.81
CA LYS A 93 7.57 8.28 -23.42
C LYS A 93 7.65 7.98 -24.94
N ARG A 94 6.59 8.21 -25.73
CA ARG A 94 6.62 7.95 -27.20
C ARG A 94 5.97 9.05 -28.04
N SER A 95 6.38 10.31 -27.92
CA SER A 95 5.86 11.35 -28.83
C SER A 95 6.81 12.52 -29.14
N ASP A 96 8.12 12.34 -29.20
CA ASP A 96 9.03 13.41 -29.68
C ASP A 96 10.11 12.91 -30.63
N THR A 97 9.72 12.38 -31.79
CA THR A 97 10.60 12.44 -32.98
C THR A 97 9.73 12.60 -34.22
N VAL A 98 9.34 13.84 -34.49
CA VAL A 98 8.67 14.25 -35.74
C VAL A 98 9.64 15.19 -36.46
N TYR A 99 10.26 14.65 -37.51
CA TYR A 99 10.91 15.27 -38.68
C TYR A 99 11.76 16.55 -38.50
N ALA A 100 13.06 16.43 -38.80
CA ALA A 100 13.82 17.50 -39.40
C ALA A 100 14.38 17.02 -40.74
N SER A 101 13.64 17.30 -41.83
CA SER A 101 14.18 17.33 -43.19
C SER A 101 14.67 18.74 -43.48
N LYS A 102 15.93 18.87 -43.86
CA LYS A 102 16.41 19.82 -44.87
C LYS A 102 17.57 19.17 -45.63
#